data_AF-A0A7W1LXD3-F1
#
_entry.id   AF-A0A7W1LXD3-F1
#
_cell.length_a   1.000
_cell.length_b   1.000
_cell.length_c   1.000
_cell.angle_alpha   90.00
_cell.angle_beta   90.00
_cell.angle_gamma   90.00
#
_symmetry.space_group_name_H-M   'P 1'
#
loop_
_entity.id
_entity.type
_entity.pdbx_description
1 polymer ?
#
loop_
_entity_poly.entity_id
_entity_poly.type
_entity_poly.pdbx_seq_one_letter_code
_entity_poly.pdbx_strand_id
1 'polypeptide(L)'
;MRSACKGLSFYKKHEDKRYCVLHYPGKEKSATFDEALKRKLEAEDFDFSGVWFPDDVNFRGRTFAKPVNFNSATFSAEASFNFATFSAEASFGSATFSAVASFSNATFSAV
;
A
#
# COMPACT_ATOMS: atom_id res chain seq x y z
N MET A 1 14.74 -8.18 7.75
CA MET A 1 14.47 -7.29 6.60
C MET A 1 12.97 -7.33 6.36
N ARG A 2 12.24 -6.20 6.39
CA ARG A 2 10.80 -6.22 6.09
C ARG A 2 10.64 -6.64 4.63
N SER A 3 9.83 -7.67 4.36
CA SER A 3 9.59 -8.16 3.00
C SER A 3 9.11 -7.02 2.08
N ALA A 4 8.25 -6.14 2.58
CA ALA A 4 7.80 -4.92 1.90
C ALA A 4 8.93 -4.03 1.35
N CYS A 5 10.12 -4.02 1.97
CA CYS A 5 11.27 -3.20 1.54
C CYS A 5 12.17 -3.90 0.49
N LYS A 6 11.85 -5.11 0.04
CA LYS A 6 12.72 -5.90 -0.84
C LYS A 6 13.05 -5.12 -2.12
N GLY A 7 14.34 -5.01 -2.41
CA GLY A 7 14.85 -4.30 -3.60
C GLY A 7 14.85 -2.77 -3.48
N LEU A 8 14.42 -2.20 -2.34
CA LEU A 8 14.42 -0.76 -2.13
C LEU A 8 15.66 -0.30 -1.37
N SER A 9 16.26 0.78 -1.85
CA SER A 9 17.38 1.46 -1.20
C SER A 9 16.88 2.44 -0.13
N PHE A 10 17.84 2.99 0.62
CA PHE A 10 17.60 4.09 1.54
C PHE A 10 17.05 5.31 0.80
N TYR A 11 15.98 5.89 1.32
CA TYR A 11 15.38 7.12 0.79
C TYR A 11 15.76 8.34 1.64
N LYS A 12 15.34 8.37 2.92
CA LYS A 12 15.53 9.53 3.80
C LYS A 12 15.56 9.15 5.29
N LYS A 13 16.22 9.97 6.12
CA LYS A 13 16.15 9.89 7.58
C LYS A 13 15.04 10.81 8.12
N HIS A 14 14.32 10.37 9.15
CA HIS A 14 13.32 11.15 9.87
C HIS A 14 13.25 10.63 11.31
N GLU A 15 13.26 11.53 12.31
CA GLU A 15 13.24 11.16 13.74
C GLU A 15 14.23 10.03 14.09
N ASP A 16 15.49 10.20 13.67
CA ASP A 16 16.60 9.25 13.85
C ASP A 16 16.41 7.85 13.23
N LYS A 17 15.31 7.62 12.49
CA LYS A 17 15.04 6.39 11.76
C LYS A 17 15.36 6.54 10.28
N ARG A 18 15.83 5.45 9.67
CA ARG A 18 16.07 5.35 8.22
C ARG A 18 14.85 4.74 7.55
N TYR A 19 14.40 5.38 6.47
CA TYR A 19 13.25 4.91 5.71
C TYR A 19 13.65 4.56 4.28
N CYS A 20 12.99 3.54 3.73
CA CYS A 20 12.87 3.39 2.28
C CYS A 20 11.71 4.25 1.78
N VAL A 21 11.59 4.39 0.45
CA VAL A 21 10.55 5.23 -0.15
C VAL A 21 9.14 4.79 0.29
N LEU A 22 8.85 3.49 0.44
CA LEU A 22 7.51 3.04 0.80
C LEU A 22 7.10 3.42 2.23
N HIS A 23 8.04 3.39 3.18
CA HIS A 23 7.74 3.59 4.61
C HIS A 23 7.96 5.02 5.10
N TYR A 24 8.62 5.88 4.31
CA TYR A 24 8.88 7.26 4.71
C TYR A 24 7.56 8.05 4.85
N PRO A 25 7.28 8.67 6.02
CA PRO A 25 5.99 9.30 6.31
C PRO A 25 5.95 10.78 5.90
N GLY A 26 6.24 11.09 4.64
CA GLY A 26 6.18 12.46 4.12
C GLY A 26 5.84 12.48 2.64
N LYS A 27 5.16 13.55 2.19
CA LYS A 27 4.61 13.66 0.84
C LYS A 27 5.64 13.98 -0.24
N GLU A 28 6.84 14.42 0.11
CA GLU A 28 7.89 14.76 -0.87
C GLU A 28 8.37 13.56 -1.71
N LYS A 29 7.94 12.35 -1.38
CA LYS A 29 8.32 11.12 -2.09
C LYS A 29 7.37 10.73 -3.23
N SER A 30 6.27 11.43 -3.45
CA SER A 30 5.15 11.01 -4.33
C SER A 30 5.61 10.38 -5.64
N ALA A 31 6.40 11.10 -6.45
CA ALA A 31 6.84 10.61 -7.75
C ALA A 31 7.66 9.30 -7.64
N THR A 32 8.59 9.22 -6.70
CA THR A 32 9.41 8.01 -6.49
C THR A 32 8.59 6.87 -5.86
N PHE A 33 7.61 7.21 -5.03
CA PHE A 33 6.69 6.25 -4.43
C PHE A 33 5.79 5.61 -5.48
N ASP A 34 5.26 6.39 -6.42
CA ASP A 34 4.40 5.90 -7.50
C ASP A 34 5.14 4.89 -8.38
N GLU A 35 6.41 5.14 -8.69
CA GLU A 35 7.24 4.17 -9.40
C GLU A 35 7.43 2.87 -8.61
N ALA A 36 7.67 2.96 -7.29
CA ALA A 36 7.82 1.79 -6.44
C ALA A 36 6.51 1.01 -6.28
N LEU A 37 5.38 1.71 -6.12
CA LEU A 37 4.05 1.12 -6.06
C LEU A 37 3.74 0.40 -7.37
N LYS A 38 3.94 1.05 -8.51
CA LYS A 38 3.73 0.47 -9.84
C LYS A 38 4.51 -0.84 -10.01
N ARG A 39 5.80 -0.85 -9.67
CA ARG A 39 6.64 -2.07 -9.73
C ARG A 39 6.10 -3.21 -8.86
N LYS A 40 5.65 -2.92 -7.64
CA LYS A 40 5.04 -3.94 -6.76
C LYS A 40 3.73 -4.47 -7.32
N LEU A 41 2.90 -3.60 -7.89
CA LEU A 41 1.64 -4.01 -8.54
C LEU A 41 1.89 -4.89 -9.75
N GLU A 42 2.84 -4.54 -10.62
CA GLU A 42 3.24 -5.31 -11.81
C GLU A 42 3.88 -6.66 -11.46
N ALA A 43 4.67 -6.71 -10.39
CA ALA A 43 5.30 -7.95 -9.91
C ALA A 43 4.36 -8.85 -9.08
N GLU A 44 3.12 -8.41 -8.84
CA GLU A 44 2.17 -9.02 -7.92
C GLU A 44 2.74 -9.24 -6.50
N ASP A 45 3.58 -8.31 -6.05
CA ASP A 45 4.12 -8.26 -4.69
C ASP A 45 3.21 -7.36 -3.84
N PHE A 46 2.23 -7.99 -3.18
CA PHE A 46 1.19 -7.30 -2.43
C PHE A 46 1.50 -7.16 -0.94
N ASP A 47 2.78 -7.21 -0.55
CA ASP A 47 3.21 -6.83 0.79
C ASP A 47 3.35 -5.31 0.90
N PHE A 48 2.28 -4.67 1.37
CA PHE A 48 2.21 -3.25 1.72
C PHE A 48 2.23 -3.02 3.24
N SER A 49 2.79 -3.95 4.01
CA SER A 49 2.84 -3.83 5.46
C SER A 49 3.64 -2.60 5.90
N GLY A 50 3.00 -1.75 6.72
CA GLY A 50 3.57 -0.50 7.23
C GLY A 50 3.74 0.62 6.19
N VAL A 51 3.34 0.43 4.94
CA VAL A 51 3.55 1.41 3.86
C VAL A 51 2.78 2.70 4.15
N TRP A 52 3.39 3.85 3.87
CA TRP A 52 2.76 5.16 4.01
C TRP A 52 2.44 5.70 2.61
N PHE A 53 1.17 5.67 2.20
CA PHE A 53 0.70 6.16 0.90
C PHE A 53 0.57 7.70 0.96
N PRO A 54 1.38 8.45 0.20
CA PRO A 54 1.49 9.92 0.31
C PRO A 54 0.32 10.69 -0.32
N ASP A 55 -0.35 10.07 -1.29
CA ASP A 55 -1.38 10.68 -2.13
C ASP A 55 -2.52 9.69 -2.38
N ASP A 56 -3.47 10.12 -3.19
CA ASP A 56 -4.62 9.32 -3.57
C ASP A 56 -4.16 8.02 -4.24
N VAL A 57 -4.68 6.90 -3.76
CA VAL A 57 -4.36 5.59 -4.31
C VAL A 57 -5.61 4.94 -4.91
N ASN A 58 -5.46 4.49 -6.15
CA ASN A 58 -6.56 3.93 -6.92
C ASN A 58 -6.32 2.44 -7.22
N PHE A 59 -6.96 1.58 -6.42
CA PHE A 59 -7.07 0.14 -6.64
C PHE A 59 -8.42 -0.25 -7.25
N ARG A 60 -9.15 0.71 -7.87
CA ARG A 60 -10.47 0.45 -8.44
C ARG A 60 -10.42 -0.66 -9.48
N GLY A 61 -11.33 -1.63 -9.37
CA GLY A 61 -11.44 -2.74 -10.33
C GLY A 61 -10.29 -3.74 -10.26
N ARG A 62 -9.35 -3.59 -9.34
CA ARG A 62 -8.15 -4.44 -9.28
C ARG A 62 -8.49 -5.80 -8.68
N THR A 63 -8.00 -6.86 -9.32
CA THR A 63 -8.03 -8.21 -8.74
C THR A 63 -6.73 -8.51 -8.02
N PHE A 64 -6.81 -8.86 -6.74
CA PHE A 64 -5.74 -9.40 -5.92
C PHE A 64 -5.92 -10.92 -5.83
N ALA A 65 -5.31 -11.64 -6.77
CA ALA A 65 -5.35 -13.11 -6.82
C ALA A 65 -4.41 -13.78 -5.80
N LYS A 66 -3.47 -13.01 -5.24
CA LYS A 66 -2.52 -13.43 -4.20
C LYS A 66 -2.83 -12.70 -2.89
N PRO A 67 -2.39 -13.24 -1.74
CA PRO A 67 -2.58 -12.57 -0.46
C PRO A 67 -2.05 -11.14 -0.50
N VAL A 68 -2.86 -10.18 -0.04
CA VAL A 68 -2.49 -8.77 0.04
C VAL A 68 -2.47 -8.32 1.49
N ASN A 69 -1.38 -7.67 1.88
CA ASN A 69 -1.12 -7.26 3.25
C ASN A 69 -0.97 -5.75 3.34
N PHE A 70 -1.98 -5.07 3.87
CA PHE A 70 -1.97 -3.65 4.24
C PHE A 70 -1.84 -3.45 5.76
N ASN A 71 -1.40 -4.46 6.52
CA ASN A 71 -1.30 -4.33 7.97
C ASN A 71 -0.39 -3.17 8.35
N SER A 72 -0.86 -2.32 9.27
CA SER A 72 -0.18 -1.09 9.70
C SER A 72 0.12 -0.08 8.60
N ALA A 73 -0.47 -0.21 7.41
CA ALA A 73 -0.34 0.79 6.36
C ALA A 73 -1.05 2.11 6.75
N THR A 74 -0.54 3.23 6.27
CA THR A 74 -1.18 4.54 6.43
C THR A 74 -1.53 5.09 5.05
N PHE A 75 -2.79 5.40 4.83
CA PHE A 75 -3.29 6.13 3.67
C PHE A 75 -3.49 7.59 4.07
N SER A 76 -2.63 8.49 3.60
CA SER A 76 -2.67 9.90 4.00
C SER A 76 -3.65 10.76 3.19
N ALA A 77 -4.18 10.21 2.09
CA ALA A 77 -5.20 10.79 1.23
C ALA A 77 -6.21 9.72 0.81
N GLU A 78 -7.02 9.95 -0.23
CA GLU A 78 -8.12 9.07 -0.57
C GLU A 78 -7.64 7.67 -1.04
N ALA A 79 -8.33 6.63 -0.61
CA ALA A 79 -8.03 5.25 -0.99
C ALA A 79 -9.24 4.58 -1.64
N SER A 80 -9.19 4.35 -2.94
CA SER A 80 -10.28 3.71 -3.69
C SER A 80 -9.98 2.24 -3.94
N PHE A 81 -10.76 1.36 -3.32
CA PHE A 81 -10.84 -0.08 -3.58
C PHE A 81 -12.18 -0.45 -4.26
N ASN A 82 -12.87 0.54 -4.84
CA ASN A 82 -14.17 0.32 -5.46
C ASN A 82 -14.08 -0.74 -6.57
N PHE A 83 -15.00 -1.70 -6.61
CA PHE A 83 -15.00 -2.82 -7.57
C PHE A 83 -13.75 -3.72 -7.51
N ALA A 84 -12.91 -3.62 -6.47
CA ALA A 84 -11.76 -4.52 -6.32
C ALA A 84 -12.21 -5.93 -5.93
N THR A 85 -11.48 -6.94 -6.38
CA THR A 85 -11.72 -8.34 -6.03
C THR A 85 -10.53 -8.89 -5.26
N PHE A 86 -10.75 -9.33 -4.04
CA PHE A 86 -9.77 -9.99 -3.18
C PHE A 86 -10.07 -11.50 -3.16
N SER A 87 -9.43 -12.24 -4.06
CA SER A 87 -9.64 -13.70 -4.22
C SER A 87 -8.82 -14.54 -3.24
N ALA A 88 -7.82 -13.93 -2.61
CA ALA A 88 -7.01 -14.48 -1.54
C ALA A 88 -7.09 -13.58 -0.29
N GLU A 89 -6.44 -14.00 0.80
CA GLU A 89 -6.47 -13.26 2.07
C GLU A 89 -6.09 -11.78 1.88
N ALA A 90 -6.94 -10.89 2.37
CA ALA A 90 -6.71 -9.44 2.36
C ALA A 90 -6.72 -8.91 3.79
N SER A 91 -5.56 -8.41 4.23
CA SER A 91 -5.32 -8.03 5.61
C SER A 91 -5.16 -6.51 5.73
N PHE A 92 -5.96 -5.86 6.58
CA PHE A 92 -5.94 -4.40 6.85
C PHE A 92 -5.76 -4.08 8.35
N GLY A 93 -5.26 -5.02 9.14
CA GLY A 93 -5.09 -4.89 10.59
C GLY A 93 -4.22 -3.69 10.96
N SER A 94 -4.71 -2.84 11.86
CA SER A 94 -4.06 -1.59 12.28
C SER A 94 -3.74 -0.61 11.13
N ALA A 95 -4.39 -0.73 9.98
CA ALA A 95 -4.27 0.27 8.92
C ALA A 95 -4.96 1.57 9.33
N THR A 96 -4.38 2.71 8.94
CA THR A 96 -4.92 4.06 9.18
C THR A 96 -5.36 4.66 7.85
N PHE A 97 -6.61 5.10 7.75
CA PHE A 97 -7.13 5.87 6.62
C PHE A 97 -7.40 7.30 7.09
N SER A 98 -6.60 8.26 6.62
CA SER A 98 -6.66 9.67 7.06
C SER A 98 -7.67 10.50 6.26
N ALA A 99 -8.21 9.93 5.20
CA ALA A 99 -9.26 10.48 4.35
C ALA A 99 -10.24 9.36 3.95
N VAL A 100 -11.11 9.62 2.98
CA VAL A 100 -12.10 8.64 2.53
C VAL A 100 -11.42 7.38 2.00
N ALA A 101 -11.84 6.24 2.52
CA ALA A 101 -11.51 4.92 1.99
C ALA A 101 -12.79 4.25 1.48
N SER A 102 -12.85 3.94 0.19
CA SER A 102 -14.06 3.44 -0.45
C SER A 102 -13.89 2.01 -0.95
N PHE A 103 -14.75 1.11 -0.48
CA PHE A 103 -14.80 -0.31 -0.85
C PHE A 103 -16.12 -0.68 -1.54
N SER A 104 -16.79 0.30 -2.17
CA SER A 104 -18.08 0.09 -2.82
C SER A 104 -17.95 -0.97 -3.91
N ASN A 105 -18.80 -1.99 -3.87
CA ASN A 105 -18.76 -3.15 -4.78
C ASN A 105 -17.44 -3.94 -4.73
N ALA A 106 -16.62 -3.79 -3.70
CA ALA A 106 -15.48 -4.69 -3.50
C ALA A 106 -15.97 -6.09 -3.11
N THR A 107 -15.31 -7.13 -3.62
CA THR A 107 -15.61 -8.53 -3.31
C THR A 107 -14.45 -9.15 -2.54
N PHE A 108 -14.73 -9.78 -1.40
CA PHE A 108 -13.78 -10.54 -0.61
C PHE A 108 -14.23 -12.00 -0.58
N SER A 109 -13.46 -12.90 -1.18
CA SER A 109 -13.88 -14.29 -1.39
C SER A 109 -12.80 -15.30 -0.99
N ALA A 110 -11.84 -14.89 -0.17
CA ALA A 110 -10.88 -15.81 0.44
C ALA A 110 -11.65 -16.84 1.27
N VAL A 111 -11.32 -18.12 1.09
CA VAL A 111 -11.87 -19.26 1.83
C VAL A 111 -10.83 -19.86 2.76
#